data_AF-A0AAN6MLX4-F1
#
_entry.id   AF-A0AAN6MLX4-F1
#
_cell.length_a   1.000
_cell.length_b   1.000
_cell.length_c   1.000
_cell.angle_alpha   90.00
_cell.angle_beta   90.00
_cell.angle_gamma   90.00
#
_symmetry.space_group_name_H-M   'P 1'
#
loop_
_entity.id
_entity.type
_entity.pdbx_description
1 polymer ?
#
loop_
_entity_poly.entity_id
_entity_poly.type
_entity_poly.pdbx_seq_one_letter_code
_entity_poly.pdbx_strand_id
1 'polypeptide(L)'
;MDPLSITAGCIGVIGAITKTWTAIRGFIRDVYEARGYLGATSRHLTELDMTISLIKDDHNPYDGDSGSQVPECITAQTRTVIWSCHDILAELDAVMEKHNPRRHQAPLRWLLKGKDEVSALNRQLEAHTRTMTMALEISTLAVVKLVKVETAALGAVSGQIRDDTAQLRKDTEQILSKMHRLGCIDIIERYLDSLTTYAETVVDASVQLASSGPTS
;
A
#
# COMPACT_ATOMS: atom_id res chain seq x y z
N MET A 1 -16.21 0.95 1.28
CA MET A 1 -15.81 0.02 2.36
C MET A 1 -14.88 0.79 3.28
N ASP A 2 -15.12 0.82 4.60
CA ASP A 2 -14.45 1.80 5.47
C ASP A 2 -13.18 1.22 6.10
N PRO A 3 -11.97 1.55 5.59
CA PRO A 3 -10.69 1.12 6.18
C PRO A 3 -10.57 1.51 7.65
N LEU A 4 -11.25 2.60 8.04
CA LEU A 4 -11.38 3.09 9.41
C LEU A 4 -11.92 2.03 10.39
N SER A 5 -12.82 1.13 9.94
CA SER A 5 -13.39 0.10 10.81
C SER A 5 -12.36 -0.98 11.20
N ILE A 6 -11.47 -1.34 10.27
CA ILE A 6 -10.42 -2.33 10.51
C ILE A 6 -9.33 -1.72 11.38
N THR A 7 -8.88 -0.51 11.04
CA THR A 7 -7.88 0.22 11.82
C THR A 7 -8.33 0.44 13.26
N ALA A 8 -9.60 0.84 13.48
CA ALA A 8 -10.17 0.95 14.81
C ALA A 8 -10.21 -0.39 15.56
N GLY A 9 -10.58 -1.48 14.87
CA GLY A 9 -10.53 -2.83 15.42
C GLY A 9 -9.13 -3.25 15.85
N CYS A 10 -8.12 -3.01 15.02
CA CYS A 10 -6.72 -3.27 15.34
C CYS A 10 -6.25 -2.47 16.57
N ILE A 11 -6.58 -1.18 16.64
CA ILE A 11 -6.27 -0.33 17.81
C ILE A 11 -6.91 -0.90 19.09
N GLY A 12 -8.17 -1.34 18.99
CA GLY A 12 -8.88 -1.99 20.09
C GLY A 12 -8.17 -3.25 20.58
N VAL A 13 -7.74 -4.12 19.66
CA VAL A 13 -7.01 -5.34 20.03
C VAL A 13 -5.62 -5.05 20.59
N ILE A 14 -4.86 -4.10 20.04
CA ILE A 14 -3.56 -3.66 20.60
C ILE A 14 -3.73 -3.18 22.07
N GLY A 15 -4.80 -2.43 22.33
CA GLY A 15 -5.16 -2.01 23.68
C GLY A 15 -5.49 -3.20 24.60
N ALA A 16 -6.29 -4.15 24.12
CA ALA A 16 -6.64 -5.37 24.85
C ALA A 16 -5.39 -6.23 25.15
N ILE A 17 -4.52 -6.42 24.16
CA ILE A 17 -3.24 -7.13 24.29
C ILE A 17 -2.38 -6.49 25.39
N THR A 18 -2.25 -5.16 25.38
CA THR A 18 -1.47 -4.42 26.39
C THR A 18 -2.03 -4.64 27.80
N LYS A 19 -3.35 -4.57 27.94
CA LYS A 19 -4.05 -4.85 29.19
C LYS A 19 -3.79 -6.30 29.66
N THR A 20 -3.96 -7.28 28.77
CA THR A 20 -3.71 -8.69 29.08
C THR A 20 -2.26 -8.95 29.48
N TRP A 21 -1.28 -8.28 28.86
CA TRP A 21 0.13 -8.38 29.30
C TRP A 21 0.32 -7.92 30.74
N THR A 22 -0.32 -6.83 31.15
CA THR A 22 -0.23 -6.34 32.53
C THR A 22 -0.89 -7.32 33.51
N ALA A 23 -2.03 -7.89 33.14
CA ALA A 23 -2.73 -8.91 33.93
C ALA A 23 -1.88 -10.18 34.08
N ILE A 24 -1.27 -10.67 32.99
CA ILE A 24 -0.35 -11.82 33.00
C ILE A 24 0.83 -11.57 33.94
N ARG A 25 1.50 -10.41 33.82
CA ARG A 25 2.66 -10.08 34.68
C ARG A 25 2.27 -10.02 36.14
N GLY A 26 1.11 -9.45 36.46
CA GLY A 26 0.55 -9.42 37.81
C GLY A 26 0.28 -10.83 38.33
N PHE A 27 -0.41 -11.65 37.53
CA PHE A 27 -0.78 -13.01 37.89
C PHE A 27 0.43 -13.91 38.13
N ILE A 28 1.45 -13.86 37.27
CA ILE A 28 2.69 -14.65 37.43
C ILE A 28 3.42 -14.29 38.73
N ARG A 29 3.39 -13.02 39.15
CA ARG A 29 3.97 -12.59 40.42
C ARG A 29 3.27 -13.25 41.61
N ASP A 30 1.97 -13.49 41.49
CA ASP A 30 1.14 -14.03 42.56
C ASP A 30 0.99 -15.56 42.52
N VAL A 31 1.18 -16.16 41.33
CA VAL A 31 1.06 -17.60 41.08
C VAL A 31 2.26 -18.06 40.25
N TYR A 32 3.33 -18.49 40.93
CA TYR A 32 4.59 -18.88 40.28
C TYR A 32 4.40 -20.00 39.23
N GLU A 33 3.55 -20.98 39.51
CA GLU A 33 3.26 -22.12 38.62
C GLU A 33 2.56 -21.72 37.32
N ALA A 34 1.94 -20.54 37.28
CA ALA A 34 1.30 -20.00 36.08
C ALA A 34 2.31 -19.55 35.02
N ARG A 35 3.57 -19.31 35.41
CA ARG A 35 4.63 -18.77 34.55
C ARG A 35 4.85 -19.58 33.28
N GLY A 36 4.79 -20.91 33.36
CA GLY A 36 4.98 -21.78 32.20
C GLY A 36 3.85 -21.64 31.17
N TYR A 37 2.61 -21.62 31.65
CA TYR A 37 1.42 -21.55 30.81
C TYR A 37 1.24 -20.16 30.18
N LEU A 38 1.42 -19.12 31.01
CA LEU A 38 1.31 -17.73 30.56
C LEU A 38 2.53 -17.24 29.78
N GLY A 39 3.65 -17.96 29.87
CA GLY A 39 4.81 -17.74 29.01
C GLY A 39 4.53 -18.06 27.55
N ALA A 40 3.79 -19.13 27.28
CA ALA A 40 3.30 -19.45 25.93
C ALA A 40 2.31 -18.39 25.44
N THR A 41 1.36 -18.00 26.30
CA THR A 41 0.40 -16.91 26.02
C THR A 41 1.14 -15.63 25.63
N SER A 42 2.16 -15.25 26.38
CA SER A 42 2.95 -14.03 26.11
C SER A 42 3.60 -14.03 24.74
N ARG A 43 4.05 -15.20 24.24
CA ARG A 43 4.62 -15.33 22.89
C ARG A 43 3.55 -15.14 21.82
N HIS A 44 2.38 -15.76 21.99
CA HIS A 44 1.26 -15.58 21.06
C HIS A 44 0.75 -14.15 21.04
N LEU A 45 0.75 -13.45 22.19
CA LEU A 45 0.44 -12.02 22.25
C LEU A 45 1.46 -11.18 21.46
N THR A 46 2.76 -11.50 21.53
CA THR A 46 3.80 -10.82 20.74
C THR A 46 3.58 -11.00 19.25
N GLU A 47 3.33 -12.23 18.83
CA GLU A 47 3.07 -12.55 17.43
C GLU A 47 1.78 -11.88 16.93
N LEU A 48 0.73 -11.89 17.75
CA LEU A 48 -0.53 -11.21 17.44
C LEU A 48 -0.37 -9.70 17.34
N ASP A 49 0.36 -9.07 18.27
CA ASP A 49 0.64 -7.62 18.28
C ASP A 49 1.38 -7.16 17.01
N MET A 50 2.40 -7.92 16.60
CA MET A 50 3.11 -7.68 15.34
C MET A 50 2.16 -7.79 14.14
N THR A 51 1.38 -8.87 14.08
CA THR A 51 0.49 -9.15 12.95
C THR A 51 -0.62 -8.09 12.83
N ILE A 52 -1.21 -7.67 13.96
CA ILE A 52 -2.24 -6.62 13.99
C ILE A 52 -1.66 -5.25 13.65
N SER A 53 -0.43 -4.97 14.08
CA SER A 53 0.25 -3.72 13.73
C SER A 53 0.48 -3.62 12.22
N LEU A 54 0.93 -4.71 11.57
CA LEU A 54 1.08 -4.76 10.11
C LEU A 54 -0.26 -4.52 9.40
N ILE A 55 -1.35 -5.17 9.83
CA ILE A 55 -2.68 -4.96 9.24
C ILE A 55 -3.14 -3.51 9.39
N LYS A 56 -2.93 -2.92 10.56
CA LYS A 56 -3.29 -1.53 10.84
C LYS A 56 -2.53 -0.57 9.93
N ASP A 57 -1.24 -0.83 9.71
CA ASP A 57 -0.39 -0.03 8.85
C ASP A 57 -0.79 -0.19 7.37
N ASP A 58 -1.07 -1.42 6.91
CA ASP A 58 -1.56 -1.71 5.55
C ASP A 58 -2.92 -1.06 5.22
N HIS A 59 -3.75 -0.82 6.23
CA HIS A 59 -5.08 -0.20 6.11
C HIS A 59 -5.09 1.28 6.51
N ASN A 60 -3.92 1.91 6.66
CA ASN A 60 -3.82 3.30 7.07
C ASN A 60 -4.34 4.23 5.95
N PRO A 61 -5.43 5.00 6.16
CA PRO A 61 -6.02 5.87 5.14
C PRO A 61 -5.13 7.03 4.71
N TYR A 62 -4.04 7.30 5.44
CA TYR A 62 -3.07 8.34 5.12
C TYR A 62 -1.96 7.86 4.17
N ASP A 63 -1.82 6.55 3.96
CA ASP A 63 -0.91 5.99 2.95
C ASP A 63 -1.67 5.93 1.61
N GLY A 64 -1.47 6.98 0.82
CA GLY A 64 -2.37 7.44 -0.24
C GLY A 64 -2.52 6.58 -1.51
N ASP A 65 -2.45 5.25 -1.48
CA ASP A 65 -2.68 4.46 -2.71
C ASP A 65 -3.11 2.99 -2.54
N SER A 66 -3.04 2.38 -1.35
CA SER A 66 -3.18 0.91 -1.24
C SER A 66 -4.60 0.39 -0.95
N GLY A 67 -5.55 1.29 -0.69
CA GLY A 67 -6.84 0.95 -0.04
C GLY A 67 -7.86 0.16 -0.87
N SER A 68 -7.58 -0.19 -2.14
CA SER A 68 -8.61 -0.72 -3.05
C SER A 68 -8.36 -2.15 -3.55
N GLN A 69 -7.24 -2.80 -3.22
CA GLN A 69 -6.83 -4.01 -3.95
C GLN A 69 -6.87 -5.32 -3.15
N VAL A 70 -7.18 -5.28 -1.84
CA VAL A 70 -7.35 -6.50 -1.04
C VAL A 70 -8.73 -7.11 -1.33
N PRO A 71 -8.82 -8.40 -1.72
CA PRO A 71 -10.08 -9.09 -1.96
C PRO A 71 -11.03 -8.99 -0.76
N GLU A 72 -12.31 -8.65 -1.01
CA GLU A 72 -13.32 -8.44 0.04
C GLU A 72 -13.49 -9.64 0.99
N CYS A 73 -13.35 -10.87 0.47
CA CYS A 73 -13.38 -12.09 1.27
C CYS A 73 -12.29 -12.10 2.36
N ILE A 74 -11.08 -11.65 2.02
CA ILE A 74 -9.95 -11.60 2.95
C ILE A 74 -10.19 -10.49 3.97
N THR A 75 -10.67 -9.34 3.53
CA THR A 75 -11.00 -8.22 4.41
C THR A 75 -12.11 -8.58 5.41
N ALA A 76 -13.13 -9.33 4.98
CA ALA A 76 -14.17 -9.85 5.86
C ALA A 76 -13.61 -10.85 6.87
N GLN A 77 -12.78 -11.80 6.42
CA GLN A 77 -12.13 -12.78 7.29
C GLN A 77 -11.21 -12.12 8.33
N THR A 78 -10.41 -11.14 7.92
CA THR A 78 -9.56 -10.34 8.81
C THR A 78 -10.37 -9.64 9.90
N ARG A 79 -11.52 -9.04 9.55
CA ARG A 79 -12.42 -8.42 10.55
C ARG A 79 -12.95 -9.44 11.56
N THR A 80 -13.43 -10.60 11.09
CA THR A 80 -13.91 -11.66 11.97
C THR A 80 -12.83 -12.15 12.92
N VAL A 81 -11.60 -12.32 12.43
CA VAL A 81 -10.47 -12.75 13.25
C VAL A 81 -10.08 -11.66 14.26
N ILE A 82 -10.07 -10.38 13.89
CA ILE A 82 -9.81 -9.26 14.81
C ILE A 82 -10.80 -9.26 15.98
N TRP A 83 -12.10 -9.38 15.72
CA TRP A 83 -13.10 -9.45 16.78
C TRP A 83 -12.96 -10.70 17.65
N SER A 84 -12.71 -11.87 17.03
CA SER A 84 -12.46 -13.09 17.78
C SER A 84 -11.25 -12.99 18.70
N CYS A 85 -10.17 -12.33 18.25
CA CYS A 85 -8.99 -12.07 19.08
C CYS A 85 -9.32 -11.17 20.27
N HIS A 86 -10.11 -10.12 20.05
CA HIS A 86 -10.57 -9.25 21.14
C HIS A 86 -11.36 -10.04 22.20
N ASP A 87 -12.29 -10.91 21.78
CA ASP A 87 -13.12 -11.71 22.69
C ASP A 87 -12.28 -12.72 23.48
N ILE A 88 -11.32 -13.40 22.84
CA ILE A 88 -10.40 -14.33 23.50
C ILE A 88 -9.55 -13.62 24.55
N LEU A 89 -9.07 -12.41 24.27
CA LEU A 89 -8.31 -11.59 25.23
C LEU A 89 -9.16 -11.17 26.43
N ALA A 90 -10.41 -10.79 26.18
CA ALA A 90 -11.36 -10.47 27.24
C ALA A 90 -11.68 -11.70 28.12
N GLU A 91 -11.84 -12.88 27.53
CA GLU A 91 -12.04 -14.13 28.26
C GLU A 91 -10.80 -14.53 29.05
N LEU A 92 -9.60 -14.36 28.49
CA LEU A 92 -8.34 -14.60 29.18
C LEU A 92 -8.17 -13.69 30.39
N ASP A 93 -8.49 -12.39 30.26
CA ASP A 93 -8.54 -11.45 31.38
C ASP A 93 -9.53 -11.91 32.46
N ALA A 94 -10.72 -12.37 32.06
CA ALA A 94 -11.75 -12.84 32.98
C ALA A 94 -11.32 -14.12 33.73
N VAL A 95 -10.67 -15.07 33.06
CA VAL A 95 -10.14 -16.29 33.67
C VAL A 95 -9.02 -15.95 34.66
N MET A 96 -8.11 -15.04 34.29
CA MET A 96 -7.05 -14.57 35.21
C MET A 96 -7.64 -13.91 36.46
N GLU A 97 -8.67 -13.08 36.30
CA GLU A 97 -9.32 -12.40 37.42
C GLU A 97 -10.09 -13.38 38.33
N LYS A 98 -10.82 -14.33 37.73
CA LYS A 98 -11.54 -15.41 38.44
C LYS A 98 -10.62 -16.28 39.29
N HIS A 99 -9.39 -16.51 38.83
CA HIS A 99 -8.40 -17.34 39.52
C HIS A 99 -7.36 -16.53 40.32
N ASN A 100 -7.54 -15.20 40.43
CA ASN A 100 -6.59 -14.32 41.11
C ASN A 100 -6.55 -14.63 42.63
N PRO A 101 -5.40 -15.08 43.17
CA PRO A 101 -5.30 -15.47 44.58
C PRO A 101 -5.48 -14.29 45.54
N ARG A 102 -5.17 -13.06 45.10
CA ARG A 102 -5.37 -11.84 45.92
C ARG A 102 -6.83 -11.54 46.20
N ARG A 103 -7.73 -11.97 45.30
CA ARG A 103 -9.15 -11.66 45.35
C ARG A 103 -9.99 -12.79 45.92
N HIS A 104 -9.56 -14.05 45.73
CA HIS A 104 -10.36 -15.23 46.05
C HIS A 104 -9.70 -16.22 47.03
N GLN A 105 -8.56 -15.87 47.64
CA GLN A 105 -7.86 -16.63 48.71
C GLN A 105 -7.56 -18.12 48.42
N ALA A 106 -7.74 -18.61 47.19
CA ALA A 106 -7.65 -20.03 46.87
C ALA A 106 -6.71 -20.30 45.66
N PRO A 107 -5.38 -20.26 45.85
CA PRO A 107 -4.41 -20.61 44.80
C PRO A 107 -4.58 -22.05 44.26
N LEU A 108 -5.12 -22.97 45.07
CA LEU A 108 -5.43 -24.35 44.64
C LEU A 108 -6.47 -24.43 43.51
N ARG A 109 -7.37 -23.44 43.36
CA ARG A 109 -8.34 -23.42 42.25
C ARG A 109 -7.68 -23.18 40.88
N TRP A 110 -6.56 -22.47 40.84
CA TRP A 110 -5.78 -22.31 39.61
C TRP A 110 -5.22 -23.65 39.13
N LEU A 111 -4.60 -24.41 40.05
CA LEU A 111 -4.02 -25.72 39.78
C LEU A 111 -5.04 -26.75 39.28
N LEU A 112 -6.28 -26.72 39.81
CA LEU A 112 -7.31 -27.71 39.50
C LEU A 112 -8.12 -27.44 38.23
N LYS A 113 -8.29 -26.17 37.85
CA LYS A 113 -9.21 -25.81 36.74
C LYS A 113 -8.70 -24.65 35.87
N GLY A 114 -8.05 -23.66 36.47
CA GLY A 114 -7.57 -22.47 35.75
C GLY A 114 -6.52 -22.79 34.69
N LYS A 115 -5.65 -23.78 34.93
CA LYS A 115 -4.65 -24.25 33.96
C LYS A 115 -5.29 -24.73 32.66
N ASP A 116 -6.34 -25.54 32.75
CA ASP A 116 -6.99 -26.12 31.57
C ASP A 116 -7.72 -25.04 30.77
N GLU A 117 -8.42 -24.12 31.45
CA GLU A 117 -9.08 -22.95 30.85
C GLU A 117 -8.07 -22.08 30.07
N VAL A 118 -6.93 -21.72 30.68
CA VAL A 118 -5.88 -20.94 30.01
C VAL A 118 -5.23 -21.72 28.86
N SER A 119 -5.06 -23.03 29.00
CA SER A 119 -4.50 -23.85 27.91
C SER A 119 -5.42 -23.93 26.69
N ALA A 120 -6.75 -23.96 26.91
CA ALA A 120 -7.74 -23.96 25.85
C ALA A 120 -7.75 -22.61 25.12
N LEU A 121 -7.74 -21.51 25.86
CA LEU A 121 -7.65 -20.16 25.30
C LEU A 121 -6.35 -19.95 24.52
N ASN A 122 -5.22 -20.47 25.01
CA ASN A 122 -3.96 -20.41 24.28
C ASN A 122 -4.03 -21.12 22.92
N ARG A 123 -4.66 -22.30 22.84
CA ARG A 123 -4.83 -23.02 21.56
C ARG A 123 -5.71 -22.23 20.59
N GLN A 124 -6.76 -21.58 21.08
CA GLN A 124 -7.61 -20.73 20.25
C GLN A 124 -6.82 -19.52 19.74
N LEU A 125 -6.11 -18.81 20.64
CA LEU A 125 -5.27 -17.67 20.29
C LEU A 125 -4.22 -18.06 19.23
N GLU A 126 -3.54 -19.19 19.42
CA GLU A 126 -2.58 -19.75 18.47
C GLU A 126 -3.21 -20.03 17.10
N ALA A 127 -4.41 -20.63 17.05
CA ALA A 127 -5.11 -20.91 15.80
C ALA A 127 -5.55 -19.62 15.08
N HIS A 128 -6.02 -18.62 15.82
CA HIS A 128 -6.41 -17.33 15.28
C HIS A 128 -5.22 -16.52 14.79
N THR A 129 -4.11 -16.49 15.53
CA THR A 129 -2.85 -15.86 15.09
C THR A 129 -2.39 -16.48 13.77
N ARG A 130 -2.32 -17.82 13.67
CA ARG A 130 -1.95 -18.51 12.42
C ARG A 130 -2.88 -18.17 11.25
N THR A 131 -4.18 -18.15 11.49
CA THR A 131 -5.18 -17.80 10.47
C THR A 131 -4.95 -16.38 9.96
N MET A 132 -4.66 -15.45 10.87
CA MET A 132 -4.41 -14.06 10.53
C MET A 132 -3.10 -13.88 9.76
N THR A 133 -2.03 -14.59 10.15
CA THR A 133 -0.76 -14.63 9.40
C THR A 133 -0.97 -15.16 7.99
N MET A 134 -1.74 -16.24 7.81
CA MET A 134 -2.07 -16.75 6.47
C MET A 134 -2.90 -15.76 5.65
N ALA A 135 -3.87 -15.07 6.27
CA ALA A 135 -4.66 -14.06 5.59
C ALA A 135 -3.79 -12.88 5.10
N LEU A 136 -2.77 -12.49 5.87
CA LEU A 136 -1.76 -11.52 5.44
C LEU A 136 -0.94 -12.03 4.26
N GLU A 137 -0.41 -13.25 4.34
CA GLU A 137 0.38 -13.84 3.24
C GLU A 137 -0.42 -13.90 1.92
N ILE A 138 -1.70 -14.27 2.00
CA ILE A 138 -2.59 -14.31 0.83
C ILE A 138 -2.86 -12.89 0.31
N SER A 139 -3.03 -11.91 1.20
CA SER A 139 -3.19 -10.50 0.80
C SER A 139 -1.96 -9.98 0.08
N THR A 140 -0.76 -10.21 0.63
CA THR A 140 0.51 -9.85 0.00
C THR A 140 0.64 -10.52 -1.37
N LEU A 141 0.30 -11.80 -1.49
CA LEU A 141 0.35 -12.53 -2.76
C LEU A 141 -0.67 -12.00 -3.78
N ALA A 142 -1.86 -11.58 -3.34
CA ALA A 142 -2.86 -10.96 -4.20
C ALA A 142 -2.34 -9.62 -4.76
N VAL A 143 -1.75 -8.77 -3.92
CA VAL A 143 -1.13 -7.50 -4.33
C VAL A 143 0.01 -7.74 -5.32
N VAL A 144 0.92 -8.67 -5.02
CA VAL A 144 2.03 -9.02 -5.93
C VAL A 144 1.54 -9.51 -7.29
N LYS A 145 0.47 -10.31 -7.31
CA LYS A 145 -0.14 -10.76 -8.58
C LYS A 145 -0.71 -9.60 -9.38
N LEU A 146 -1.38 -8.67 -8.71
CA LEU A 146 -2.00 -7.52 -9.37
C LEU A 146 -0.94 -6.58 -9.96
N VAL A 147 0.09 -6.25 -9.18
CA VAL A 147 1.27 -5.49 -9.64
C VAL A 147 1.90 -6.15 -10.86
N LYS A 148 2.02 -7.48 -10.87
CA LYS A 148 2.57 -8.22 -12.02
C LYS A 148 1.69 -8.07 -13.27
N VAL A 149 0.37 -8.15 -13.12
CA VAL A 149 -0.57 -7.97 -14.25
C VAL A 149 -0.49 -6.55 -14.79
N GLU A 150 -0.50 -5.54 -13.91
CA GLU A 150 -0.38 -4.12 -14.29
C GLU A 150 0.97 -3.83 -14.96
N THR A 151 2.07 -4.39 -14.45
CA THR A 151 3.40 -4.26 -15.06
C THR A 151 3.44 -4.88 -16.46
N ALA A 152 2.78 -6.04 -16.65
CA ALA A 152 2.68 -6.66 -17.96
C ALA A 152 1.86 -5.80 -18.95
N ALA A 153 0.77 -5.19 -18.47
CA ALA A 153 -0.05 -4.27 -19.26
C ALA A 153 0.74 -3.01 -19.66
N LEU A 154 1.51 -2.41 -18.74
CA LEU A 154 2.42 -1.29 -19.04
C LEU A 154 3.48 -1.67 -20.07
N GLY A 155 4.02 -2.89 -19.98
CA GLY A 155 4.95 -3.43 -20.98
C GLY A 155 4.32 -3.51 -22.38
N ALA A 156 3.06 -3.94 -22.47
CA ALA A 156 2.32 -3.99 -23.73
C ALA A 156 2.08 -2.58 -24.30
N VAL A 157 1.63 -1.63 -23.48
CA VAL A 157 1.40 -0.23 -23.89
C VAL A 157 2.71 0.43 -24.34
N SER A 158 3.80 0.23 -23.61
CA SER A 158 5.13 0.73 -24.00
C SER A 158 5.60 0.15 -25.34
N GLY A 159 5.31 -1.13 -25.58
CA GLY A 159 5.53 -1.78 -26.87
C GLY A 159 4.77 -1.10 -28.01
N GLN A 160 3.47 -0.83 -27.80
CA GLN A 160 2.63 -0.14 -28.78
C GLN A 160 3.15 1.28 -29.08
N ILE A 161 3.48 2.06 -28.05
CA ILE A 161 4.03 3.42 -28.23
C ILE A 161 5.32 3.40 -29.04
N ARG A 162 6.20 2.43 -28.78
CA ARG A 162 7.44 2.27 -29.55
C ARG A 162 7.15 1.97 -31.02
N ASP A 163 6.19 1.09 -31.29
CA ASP A 163 5.83 0.69 -32.64
C ASP A 163 5.18 1.86 -33.39
N ASP A 164 4.27 2.60 -32.74
CA ASP A 164 3.65 3.82 -33.28
C ASP A 164 4.69 4.91 -33.57
N THR A 165 5.67 5.09 -32.68
CA THR A 165 6.78 6.04 -32.89
C THR A 165 7.66 5.63 -34.07
N ALA A 166 7.92 4.33 -34.24
CA ALA A 166 8.67 3.82 -35.38
C ALA A 166 7.92 4.04 -36.70
N GLN A 167 6.59 3.87 -36.69
CA GLN A 167 5.72 4.13 -37.83
C GLN A 167 5.68 5.64 -38.18
N LEU A 168 5.50 6.51 -37.18
CA LEU A 168 5.50 7.97 -37.37
C LEU A 168 6.81 8.46 -38.00
N ARG A 169 7.95 7.91 -37.57
CA ARG A 169 9.26 8.21 -38.18
C ARG A 169 9.30 7.83 -39.66
N LYS A 170 8.83 6.63 -40.00
CA LYS A 170 8.78 6.15 -41.40
C LYS A 170 7.87 7.01 -42.27
N ASP A 171 6.70 7.39 -41.76
CA ASP A 171 5.77 8.25 -42.48
C ASP A 171 6.35 9.65 -42.70
N THR A 172 7.07 10.19 -41.70
CA THR A 172 7.79 11.46 -41.82
C THR A 172 8.86 11.41 -42.92
N GLU A 173 9.69 10.37 -42.93
CA GLU A 173 10.71 10.15 -43.97
C GLU A 173 10.06 10.04 -45.36
N GLN A 174 8.92 9.34 -45.45
CA GLN A 174 8.19 9.22 -46.70
C GLN A 174 7.62 10.56 -47.17
N ILE A 175 7.03 11.36 -46.29
CA ILE A 175 6.51 12.69 -46.61
C ILE A 175 7.65 13.59 -47.12
N LEU A 176 8.78 13.63 -46.42
CA LEU A 176 9.96 14.40 -46.83
C LEU A 176 10.45 13.98 -48.22
N SER A 177 10.54 12.67 -48.47
CA SER A 177 10.95 12.17 -49.79
C SER A 177 9.98 12.55 -50.91
N LYS A 178 8.66 12.57 -50.64
CA LYS A 178 7.64 13.00 -51.59
C LYS A 178 7.71 14.50 -51.84
N MET A 179 7.89 15.31 -50.80
CA MET A 179 8.05 16.76 -50.92
C MET A 179 9.28 17.12 -51.75
N HIS A 180 10.40 16.43 -51.52
CA HIS A 180 11.61 16.59 -52.32
C HIS A 180 11.40 16.18 -53.78
N ARG A 181 10.75 15.03 -54.03
CA ARG A 181 10.40 14.58 -55.39
C ARG A 181 9.46 15.53 -56.13
N LEU A 182 8.54 16.18 -55.42
CA LEU A 182 7.60 17.15 -55.99
C LEU A 182 8.23 18.55 -56.15
N GLY A 183 9.50 18.74 -55.74
CA GLY A 183 10.19 20.03 -55.80
C GLY A 183 9.57 21.10 -54.89
N CYS A 184 8.67 20.72 -53.97
CA CYS A 184 7.97 21.68 -53.10
C CYS A 184 8.95 22.42 -52.18
N ILE A 185 10.01 21.75 -51.73
CA ILE A 185 11.03 22.37 -50.87
C ILE A 185 11.74 23.48 -51.63
N ASP A 186 12.26 23.17 -52.82
CA ASP A 186 12.94 24.15 -53.69
C ASP A 186 12.04 25.32 -54.09
N ILE A 187 10.74 25.07 -54.32
CA ILE A 187 9.76 26.11 -54.66
C ILE A 187 9.50 27.04 -53.47
N ILE A 188 9.36 26.49 -52.26
CA ILE A 188 9.14 27.27 -51.04
C ILE A 188 10.39 28.08 -50.69
N GLU A 189 11.58 27.49 -50.77
CA GLU A 189 12.84 28.20 -50.53
C GLU A 189 13.01 29.36 -51.51
N ARG A 190 12.76 29.12 -52.80
CA ARG A 190 12.86 30.16 -53.84
C ARG A 190 11.81 31.26 -53.68
N TYR A 191 10.62 30.94 -53.18
CA TYR A 191 9.59 31.93 -52.85
C TYR A 191 9.99 32.79 -51.64
N LEU A 192 10.53 32.17 -50.59
CA LEU A 192 11.03 32.88 -49.41
C LEU A 192 12.22 33.79 -49.76
N ASP A 193 13.14 33.30 -50.59
CA ASP A 193 14.31 34.07 -51.04
C ASP A 193 13.89 35.28 -51.89
N SER A 194 12.87 35.10 -52.74
CA SER A 194 12.26 36.20 -53.49
C SER A 194 11.60 37.26 -52.59
N LEU A 195 10.94 36.85 -51.50
CA LEU A 195 10.33 37.77 -50.55
C LEU A 195 11.39 38.54 -49.75
N THR A 196 12.47 37.86 -49.34
CA THR A 196 13.61 38.49 -48.65
C THR A 196 14.29 39.51 -49.57
N THR A 197 14.60 39.13 -50.80
CA THR A 197 15.19 40.04 -51.80
C THR A 197 14.30 41.26 -52.06
N TYR A 198 12.98 41.04 -52.14
CA TYR A 198 12.02 42.13 -52.28
C TYR A 198 12.02 43.07 -51.06
N ALA A 199 12.04 42.53 -49.84
CA ALA A 199 12.10 43.33 -48.63
C ALA A 199 13.41 44.13 -48.53
N GLU A 200 14.56 43.50 -48.83
CA GLU A 200 15.87 44.15 -48.84
C GLU A 200 15.95 45.28 -49.87
N THR A 201 15.46 45.06 -51.09
CA THR A 201 15.45 46.11 -52.13
C THR A 201 14.55 47.30 -51.79
N VAL A 202 13.41 47.07 -51.13
CA VAL A 202 12.54 48.16 -50.64
C VAL A 202 13.23 48.94 -49.52
N VAL A 203 13.93 48.25 -48.61
CA VAL A 203 14.69 48.90 -47.53
C VAL A 203 15.86 49.70 -48.09
N ASP A 204 16.68 49.13 -48.98
CA ASP A 204 17.81 49.82 -49.59
C ASP A 204 17.40 51.04 -50.42
N ALA A 205 16.30 50.94 -51.18
CA ALA A 205 15.75 52.09 -51.93
C ALA A 205 15.31 53.22 -50.99
N SER A 206 14.72 52.89 -49.84
CA SER A 206 14.33 53.87 -48.83
C SER A 206 15.54 54.54 -48.15
N VAL A 207 16.62 53.79 -47.92
CA VAL A 207 17.88 54.29 -47.34
C VAL A 207 18.64 55.17 -48.34
N GLN A 208 18.67 54.79 -49.62
CA GLN A 208 19.30 55.60 -50.68
C GLN A 208 18.56 56.93 -50.86
N LEU A 209 17.23 56.94 -50.90
CA LEU A 209 16.41 58.16 -50.96
C LEU A 209 16.63 59.08 -49.76
N ALA A 210 16.84 58.52 -48.56
CA ALA A 210 17.18 59.29 -47.36
C ALA A 210 18.62 59.85 -47.38
N SER A 211 19.56 59.15 -48.03
CA SER A 211 20.96 59.59 -48.18
C SER A 211 21.18 60.62 -49.29
N SER A 212 20.28 60.70 -50.28
CA SER A 212 20.29 61.68 -51.37
C SER A 212 19.52 62.96 -51.07
N GLY A 213 19.26 63.26 -49.78
CA GLY A 213 18.73 64.56 -49.34
C GLY A 213 19.64 65.72 -49.77
N PRO A 214 19.07 66.92 -50.03
CA PRO A 214 19.62 67.89 -50.97
C PRO A 214 20.95 68.49 -50.49
N THR A 215 21.97 68.46 -51.34
CA THR A 215 23.09 69.39 -51.25
C THR A 215 22.55 70.80 -51.54
N SER A 216 22.39 71.61 -50.48
CA SER A 216 22.34 73.07 -50.54
C SER A 216 23.55 73.63 -49.83
#